data_AF-A0A2Z6MH30-F1
#
_entry.id   AF-A0A2Z6MH30-F1
#
_cell.length_a   1.000
_cell.length_b   1.000
_cell.length_c   1.000
_cell.angle_alpha   90.00
_cell.angle_beta   90.00
_cell.angle_gamma   90.00
#
_symmetry.space_group_name_H-M   'P 1'
#
loop_
_entity.id
_entity.type
_entity.pdbx_description
1 polymer ?
#
loop_
_entity_poly.entity_id
_entity_poly.type
_entity_poly.pdbx_seq_one_letter_code
_entity_poly.pdbx_strand_id
1 'polypeptide(L)'
;GPPSPGYYPNSKISPISFSQGFRNLWGPQHQKLDQNSLTIWLDSNTGSGFKSLHSYKSGYFGADIKLQPGYTAGVITSLYETMMKLTLSFLGQHQGE
;
A
#
# COMPACT_ATOMS: atom_id res chain seq x y z
N GLY A 1 -1.70 -16.00 -20.29
CA GLY A 1 -2.14 -15.39 -19.01
C GLY A 1 -2.84 -16.44 -18.17
N PRO A 2 -3.04 -16.20 -16.86
CA PRO A 2 -3.83 -17.09 -16.02
C PRO A 2 -5.30 -17.14 -16.47
N PRO A 3 -6.03 -18.24 -16.20
CA PRO A 3 -7.46 -18.36 -16.52
C PRO A 3 -8.31 -17.38 -15.67
N SER A 4 -9.53 -17.09 -16.14
CA SER A 4 -10.46 -16.21 -15.38
C SER A 4 -10.86 -16.87 -14.06
N PRO A 5 -10.81 -16.14 -12.93
CA PRO A 5 -11.26 -16.65 -11.63
C PRO A 5 -12.77 -16.91 -11.52
N GLY A 6 -13.60 -16.43 -12.45
CA GLY A 6 -15.07 -16.55 -12.38
C GLY A 6 -15.76 -15.67 -11.33
N TYR A 7 -15.02 -15.12 -10.35
CA TYR A 7 -15.49 -14.18 -9.36
C TYR A 7 -14.43 -13.13 -9.03
N TYR A 8 -14.83 -11.86 -8.94
CA TYR A 8 -13.94 -10.72 -8.70
C TYR A 8 -14.43 -9.91 -7.47
N PRO A 9 -13.89 -10.16 -6.27
CA PRO A 9 -14.34 -9.48 -5.05
C PRO A 9 -14.25 -7.94 -5.12
N ASN A 10 -13.20 -7.42 -5.75
CA ASN A 10 -12.99 -5.97 -5.92
C ASN A 10 -14.08 -5.28 -6.75
N SER A 11 -14.79 -6.00 -7.62
CA SER A 11 -15.92 -5.47 -8.40
C SER A 11 -17.18 -5.23 -7.56
N LYS A 12 -17.25 -5.81 -6.36
CA LYS A 12 -18.40 -5.73 -5.45
C LYS A 12 -18.20 -4.73 -4.30
N ILE A 13 -16.99 -4.19 -4.15
CA ILE A 13 -16.61 -3.32 -3.04
C ILE A 13 -16.20 -1.97 -3.60
N SER A 14 -16.91 -0.92 -3.22
CA SER A 14 -16.53 0.44 -3.62
C SER A 14 -15.26 0.90 -2.89
N PRO A 15 -14.29 1.50 -3.58
CA PRO A 15 -13.10 2.05 -2.94
C PRO A 15 -13.47 3.26 -2.06
N ILE A 16 -12.72 3.45 -0.98
CA ILE A 16 -12.79 4.64 -0.12
C ILE A 16 -11.60 5.56 -0.43
N SER A 17 -11.75 6.86 -0.14
CA SER A 17 -10.60 7.77 -0.18
C SER A 17 -9.67 7.52 1.00
N PHE A 18 -8.39 7.90 0.86
CA PHE A 18 -7.41 7.71 1.92
C PHE A 18 -7.88 8.32 3.26
N SER A 19 -8.33 9.58 3.24
CA SER A 19 -8.73 10.32 4.44
C SER A 19 -9.97 9.75 5.13
N GLN A 20 -10.77 8.92 4.45
CA GLN A 20 -11.92 8.24 5.06
C GLN A 20 -11.51 7.05 5.93
N GLY A 21 -10.42 6.35 5.57
CA GLY A 21 -10.02 5.10 6.23
C GLY A 21 -8.72 5.18 7.01
N PHE A 22 -7.85 6.15 6.68
CA PHE A 22 -6.45 6.15 7.08
C PHE A 22 -5.96 7.54 7.46
N ARG A 23 -4.86 7.56 8.20
CA ARG A 23 -4.08 8.77 8.51
C ARG A 23 -2.59 8.49 8.37
N ASN A 24 -1.80 9.55 8.17
CA ASN A 24 -0.35 9.44 8.28
C ASN A 24 0.02 8.90 9.69
N LEU A 25 1.00 8.01 9.73
CA LEU A 25 1.56 7.48 10.97
C LEU A 25 2.93 8.11 11.25
N TRP A 26 3.74 8.28 10.22
CA TRP A 26 5.07 8.89 10.29
C TRP A 26 5.50 9.39 8.89
N GLY A 27 6.47 10.31 8.85
CA GLY A 27 7.01 10.87 7.60
C GLY A 27 5.97 11.66 6.77
N PRO A 28 5.21 12.61 7.35
CA PRO A 28 4.20 13.37 6.60
C PRO A 28 4.79 14.20 5.45
N GLN A 29 6.06 14.62 5.55
CA GLN A 29 6.77 15.32 4.48
C GLN A 29 7.11 14.41 3.29
N HIS A 30 7.04 13.10 3.47
CA HIS A 30 7.20 12.06 2.44
C HIS A 30 5.86 11.44 2.02
N GLN A 31 4.77 12.21 2.18
CA GLN A 31 3.42 11.80 1.84
C GLN A 31 2.72 12.88 1.02
N LYS A 32 2.06 12.48 -0.08
CA LYS A 32 1.23 13.35 -0.91
C LYS A 32 -0.11 12.69 -1.17
N LEU A 33 -1.19 13.44 -1.00
CA LEU A 33 -2.54 13.05 -1.38
C LEU A 33 -2.95 13.82 -2.62
N ASP A 34 -3.43 13.09 -3.62
CA ASP A 34 -4.00 13.67 -4.84
C ASP A 34 -5.32 12.97 -5.12
N GLN A 35 -6.43 13.69 -4.96
CA GLN A 35 -7.80 13.18 -5.05
C GLN A 35 -8.04 11.91 -4.20
N ASN A 36 -7.90 10.74 -4.80
CA ASN A 36 -8.12 9.43 -4.19
C ASN A 36 -6.85 8.57 -4.10
N SER A 37 -5.70 9.12 -4.51
CA SER A 37 -4.42 8.40 -4.54
C SER A 37 -3.47 8.91 -3.45
N LEU A 38 -2.86 7.97 -2.75
CA LEU A 38 -1.77 8.22 -1.82
C LEU A 38 -0.44 7.94 -2.51
N THR A 39 0.48 8.90 -2.44
CA THR A 39 1.87 8.68 -2.78
C THR A 39 2.71 8.78 -1.51
N ILE A 40 3.50 7.74 -1.24
CA ILE A 40 4.54 7.76 -0.21
C ILE A 40 5.88 7.40 -0.86
N TRP A 41 6.96 7.96 -0.36
CA TRP A 41 8.29 7.70 -0.87
C TRP A 41 9.32 7.61 0.26
N LEU A 42 10.50 7.14 -0.10
CA LEU A 42 11.66 6.99 0.77
C LEU A 42 12.83 7.68 0.10
N ASP A 43 13.56 8.48 0.87
CA ASP A 43 14.88 8.98 0.51
C ASP A 43 15.88 8.67 1.63
N SER A 44 17.09 9.23 1.54
CA SER A 44 18.14 9.04 2.55
C SER A 44 17.79 9.61 3.93
N ASN A 45 16.82 10.54 4.02
CA ASN A 45 16.44 11.17 5.27
C ASN A 45 15.41 10.31 6.01
N THR A 46 14.34 9.90 5.33
CA THR A 46 13.30 9.04 5.91
C THR A 46 12.32 8.51 4.85
N GLY A 47 11.51 7.54 5.25
CA GLY A 47 10.36 7.06 4.48
C GLY A 47 9.05 7.70 4.92
N SER A 48 7.94 7.01 4.62
CA SER A 48 6.63 7.36 5.13
C SER A 48 5.77 6.11 5.36
N GLY A 49 4.77 6.25 6.23
CA GLY A 49 3.79 5.21 6.48
C GLY A 49 2.49 5.76 7.02
N PHE A 50 1.42 4.96 6.88
CA PHE A 50 0.08 5.30 7.30
C PHE A 50 -0.54 4.18 8.13
N LYS A 51 -1.63 4.50 8.82
CA LYS A 51 -2.38 3.56 9.67
C LYS A 51 -3.87 3.77 9.49
N SER A 52 -4.66 2.70 9.61
CA SER A 52 -6.11 2.79 9.67
C SER A 52 -6.58 3.66 10.84
N LEU A 53 -7.68 4.38 10.65
CA LEU A 53 -8.32 5.16 11.70
C LEU A 53 -8.95 4.27 12.78
N HIS A 54 -9.41 3.08 12.38
CA HIS A 54 -10.08 2.13 13.25
C HIS A 54 -9.32 0.79 13.29
N SER A 55 -9.49 0.09 14.41
CA SER A 55 -9.10 -1.31 14.54
C SER A 55 -10.23 -2.19 14.02
N TYR A 56 -9.89 -3.24 13.29
CA TYR A 56 -10.86 -4.19 12.73
C TYR A 56 -10.66 -5.57 13.36
N LYS A 57 -11.76 -6.33 13.49
CA LYS A 57 -11.72 -7.75 13.92
C LYS A 57 -11.68 -8.71 12.74
N SER A 58 -12.25 -8.30 11.62
CA SER A 58 -12.30 -9.01 10.34
C SER A 58 -12.64 -8.01 9.23
N GLY A 59 -12.30 -8.33 7.99
CA GLY A 59 -12.61 -7.50 6.84
C GLY A 59 -11.90 -7.94 5.57
N TYR A 60 -12.27 -7.34 4.44
CA TYR A 60 -11.53 -7.41 3.20
C TYR A 60 -10.75 -6.12 3.01
N PHE A 61 -9.43 -6.22 2.91
CA PHE A 61 -8.54 -5.08 2.74
C PHE A 61 -7.81 -5.22 1.41
N GLY A 62 -8.05 -4.27 0.51
CA GLY A 62 -7.44 -4.22 -0.79
C GLY A 62 -6.99 -2.81 -1.11
N ALA A 63 -5.94 -2.71 -1.91
CA ALA A 63 -5.45 -1.46 -2.47
C ALA A 63 -4.86 -1.74 -3.85
N ASP A 64 -5.07 -0.80 -4.77
CA ASP A 64 -4.33 -0.79 -6.02
C ASP A 64 -2.97 -0.15 -5.76
N ILE A 65 -1.89 -0.93 -5.92
CA ILE A 65 -0.53 -0.53 -5.58
C ILE A 65 0.30 -0.46 -6.85
N LYS A 66 0.92 0.69 -7.10
CA LYS A 66 1.93 0.88 -8.14
C LYS A 66 3.31 1.04 -7.49
N LEU A 67 4.26 0.20 -7.89
CA LEU A 67 5.63 0.25 -7.40
C LEU A 67 6.50 1.20 -8.23
N GLN A 68 7.57 1.70 -7.60
CA GLN A 68 8.59 2.48 -8.29
C GLN A 68 9.32 1.61 -9.33
N PRO A 69 9.46 2.07 -10.58
CA PRO A 69 10.27 1.37 -11.57
C PRO A 69 11.78 1.58 -11.32
N GLY A 70 12.61 0.72 -11.92
CA GLY A 70 14.07 0.83 -11.84
C GLY A 70 14.67 0.23 -10.57
N TYR A 71 15.87 0.70 -10.23
CA TYR A 71 16.63 0.19 -9.09
C TYR A 71 15.93 0.51 -7.76
N THR A 72 15.50 -0.53 -7.06
CA THR A 72 14.81 -0.43 -5.77
C THR A 72 15.37 -1.42 -4.74
N ALA A 73 16.52 -2.04 -5.02
CA ALA A 73 17.14 -3.03 -4.13
C ALA A 73 17.34 -2.47 -2.71
N GLY A 74 16.94 -3.26 -1.71
CA GLY A 74 16.97 -2.86 -0.30
C GLY A 74 15.75 -2.04 0.16
N VAL A 75 14.85 -1.65 -0.75
CA VAL A 75 13.58 -0.98 -0.41
C VAL A 75 12.45 -2.02 -0.33
N ILE A 76 11.60 -1.89 0.69
CA ILE A 76 10.40 -2.70 0.86
C ILE A 76 9.19 -1.78 0.84
N THR A 77 8.22 -2.05 -0.04
CA THR A 77 6.86 -1.48 0.04
C THR A 77 5.96 -2.53 0.68
N SER A 78 5.23 -2.17 1.75
CA SER A 78 4.40 -3.12 2.48
C SER A 78 3.01 -2.61 2.80
N LEU A 79 2.04 -3.53 2.82
CA LEU A 79 0.70 -3.37 3.35
C LEU A 79 0.43 -4.54 4.31
N TYR A 80 0.14 -4.26 5.58
CA TYR A 80 0.06 -5.30 6.60
C TYR A 80 -0.93 -4.98 7.73
N GLU A 81 -1.44 -6.04 8.37
CA GLU A 81 -2.19 -5.96 9.62
C GLU A 81 -1.35 -6.46 10.79
N THR A 82 -1.45 -5.79 11.95
CA THR A 82 -0.57 -6.05 13.10
C THR A 82 -1.20 -6.94 14.19
N MET A 83 -2.53 -7.10 14.23
CA MET A 83 -3.19 -7.87 15.30
C MET A 83 -3.20 -9.39 15.04
N MET A 84 -3.28 -9.79 13.76
CA MET A 84 -3.05 -11.15 13.26
C MET A 84 -2.20 -10.96 12.00
N LYS A 85 -0.92 -11.36 12.03
CA LYS A 85 0.08 -10.87 11.07
C LYS A 85 -0.17 -11.41 9.66
N LEU A 86 -0.91 -10.65 8.85
CA LEU A 86 -0.95 -10.76 7.39
C LEU A 86 -0.05 -9.67 6.82
N THR A 87 0.97 -10.03 6.04
CA THR A 87 1.94 -9.10 5.48
C THR A 87 2.07 -9.33 3.99
N LEU A 88 1.80 -8.30 3.19
CA LEU A 88 2.11 -8.24 1.77
C LEU A 88 3.30 -7.30 1.59
N SER A 89 4.45 -7.85 1.19
CA SER A 89 5.69 -7.09 0.98
C SER A 89 6.16 -7.24 -0.46
N PHE A 90 6.49 -6.12 -1.09
CA PHE A 90 7.11 -6.08 -2.40
C PHE A 90 8.60 -5.75 -2.21
N LEU A 91 9.46 -6.72 -2.57
CA LEU A 91 10.90 -6.55 -2.51
C LEU A 91 11.38 -5.82 -3.75
N GLY A 92 12.07 -4.70 -3.55
CA GLY A 92 12.67 -3.98 -4.66
C GLY A 92 13.74 -4.81 -5.37
N GLN A 93 13.88 -4.57 -6.67
CA GLN A 93 14.73 -5.35 -7.57
C GLN A 93 15.94 -4.53 -8.01
N HIS A 94 17.01 -5.22 -8.39
CA HIS A 94 18.09 -4.62 -9.16
C HIS A 94 17.58 -4.31 -10.57
N GLN A 95 17.97 -3.16 -11.11
CA GLN A 95 17.76 -2.87 -12.53
C GLN A 95 18.71 -3.76 -13.34
N GLY A 96 18.16 -4.61 -14.20
CA GLY A 96 18.96 -5.35 -15.19
C GLY A 96 19.49 -4.41 -16.27
N GLU A 97 20.72 -4.65 -16.72
CA GLU A 97 21.25 -4.09 -17.97
C GLU A 97 20.48 -4.61 -19.18
#